data_AF-A0A8S2S365-F1
#
_entry.id   AF-A0A8S2S365-F1
#
_cell.length_a   1.000
_cell.length_b   1.000
_cell.length_c   1.000
_cell.angle_alpha   90.00
_cell.angle_beta   90.00
_cell.angle_gamma   90.00
#
_symmetry.space_group_name_H-M   'P 1'
#
loop_
_entity.id
_entity.type
_entity.pdbx_description
1 polymer ?
#
loop_
_entity_poly.entity_id
_entity_poly.type
_entity_poly.pdbx_seq_one_letter_code
_entity_poly.pdbx_strand_id
1 'polypeptide(L)'
;AREKPPDAEEGNQYWEPWSYQLYNVPLIAKDTLFNEIIVETLDTVRFTALLDMLVTHQKSVLVVGPTGTGKSAYIIEYLLRKCDKAIYKPIFINFSAQTSASQ
;
A
#
# COMPACT_ATOMS: atom_id res chain seq x y z
N ALA A 1 25.57 -1.92 5.14
CA ALA A 1 25.09 -3.30 5.33
C ALA A 1 24.13 -3.28 6.52
N ARG A 2 22.99 -3.96 6.44
CA ARG A 2 21.99 -4.09 7.51
C ARG A 2 22.63 -4.79 8.70
N GLU A 3 22.82 -4.10 9.82
CA GLU A 3 23.37 -4.73 11.02
C GLU A 3 22.27 -5.52 11.72
N LYS A 4 22.50 -6.83 11.84
CA LYS A 4 21.65 -7.73 12.61
C LYS A 4 21.73 -7.31 14.08
N PRO A 5 20.59 -7.21 14.81
CA PRO A 5 20.64 -6.89 16.23
C PRO A 5 21.58 -7.86 16.96
N PRO A 6 22.40 -7.37 17.91
CA PRO A 6 23.49 -8.14 18.53
C PRO A 6 23.01 -9.40 19.28
N ASP A 7 21.72 -9.49 19.57
CA ASP A 7 21.00 -10.57 20.25
C ASP A 7 20.21 -11.49 19.31
N ALA A 8 20.21 -11.25 17.99
CA ALA A 8 19.49 -12.11 17.07
C ALA A 8 20.33 -13.36 16.71
N GLU A 9 19.97 -14.49 17.32
CA GLU A 9 20.45 -15.82 16.92
C GLU A 9 19.99 -16.19 15.50
N GLU A 10 20.72 -17.05 14.79
CA GLU A 10 20.29 -17.57 13.49
C GLU A 10 19.04 -18.45 13.66
N GLY A 11 17.92 -17.99 13.13
CA GLY A 11 16.63 -18.68 13.21
C GLY A 11 15.59 -17.99 14.10
N ASN A 12 15.98 -17.00 14.90
CA ASN A 12 15.03 -16.25 15.73
C ASN A 12 14.47 -15.03 14.96
N GLN A 13 13.14 -14.95 14.83
CA GLN A 13 12.48 -13.80 14.23
C GLN A 13 12.50 -12.64 15.23
N TYR A 14 12.88 -11.46 14.77
CA TYR A 14 12.89 -10.24 15.59
C TYR A 14 12.03 -9.15 14.94
N TRP A 15 11.44 -8.29 15.77
CA TRP A 15 10.65 -7.15 15.30
C TRP A 15 11.58 -6.09 14.71
N GLU A 16 11.24 -5.60 13.52
CA GLU A 16 11.95 -4.48 12.90
C GLU A 16 11.06 -3.23 12.83
N PRO A 17 11.64 -2.04 13.04
CA PRO A 17 10.91 -0.79 12.83
C PRO A 17 10.47 -0.61 11.38
N TRP A 18 9.18 -0.31 11.17
CA TRP A 18 8.63 0.01 9.84
C TRP A 18 9.32 1.19 9.15
N SER A 19 9.89 2.12 9.93
CA SER A 19 10.64 3.27 9.41
C SER A 19 11.84 2.84 8.56
N TYR A 20 12.34 1.62 8.71
CA TYR A 20 13.47 1.12 7.93
C TYR A 20 13.14 0.97 6.45
N GLN A 21 11.87 0.75 6.10
CA GLN A 21 11.45 0.70 4.70
C GLN A 21 11.58 2.08 4.02
N LEU A 22 11.52 3.17 4.79
CA LEU A 22 11.62 4.53 4.26
C LEU A 22 13.04 4.91 3.80
N TYR A 23 14.07 4.15 4.18
CA TYR A 23 15.43 4.41 3.72
C TYR A 23 15.67 3.98 2.26
N ASN A 24 14.80 3.13 1.71
CA ASN A 24 14.93 2.57 0.37
C ASN A 24 13.94 3.18 -0.64
N VAL A 25 13.30 4.30 -0.29
CA VAL A 25 12.33 4.97 -1.18
C VAL A 25 13.07 5.51 -2.41
N PRO A 26 12.64 5.15 -3.64
CA PRO A 26 13.28 5.64 -4.85
C PRO A 26 13.04 7.14 -5.03
N LEU A 27 13.99 7.81 -5.70
CA LEU A 27 13.83 9.21 -6.08
C LEU A 27 12.68 9.36 -7.09
N ILE A 28 11.86 10.39 -6.90
CA ILE A 28 10.77 10.73 -7.81
C ILE A 28 11.36 11.26 -9.12
N ALA A 29 10.94 10.69 -10.25
CA ALA A 29 11.39 11.11 -11.57
C ALA A 29 10.88 12.53 -11.90
N LYS A 30 11.71 13.35 -12.55
CA LYS A 30 11.41 14.78 -12.79
C LYS A 30 10.20 15.03 -13.69
N ASP A 31 9.83 14.04 -14.49
CA ASP A 31 8.71 14.01 -15.41
C ASP A 31 7.41 13.45 -14.79
N THR A 32 7.45 13.01 -13.52
CA THR A 32 6.25 12.53 -12.81
C THR A 32 5.25 13.67 -12.65
N LEU A 33 4.01 13.43 -13.07
CA LEU A 33 2.93 14.40 -12.89
C LEU A 33 2.64 14.60 -11.40
N PHE A 34 2.42 15.85 -10.99
CA PHE A 34 2.24 16.19 -9.58
C PHE A 34 1.13 15.38 -8.88
N ASN A 35 0.01 15.13 -9.57
CA ASN A 35 -1.13 14.38 -9.07
C ASN A 35 -0.88 12.86 -8.96
N GLU A 36 0.23 12.36 -9.50
CA GLU A 36 0.64 10.95 -9.40
C GLU A 36 1.71 10.73 -8.32
N ILE A 37 2.24 11.79 -7.72
CA ILE A 37 3.26 11.69 -6.68
C ILE A 37 2.60 11.26 -5.37
N ILE A 38 2.99 10.09 -4.88
CA ILE A 38 2.66 9.60 -3.55
C ILE A 38 3.95 9.52 -2.75
N VAL A 39 4.03 10.30 -1.67
CA VAL A 39 5.19 10.29 -0.77
C VAL A 39 5.04 9.10 0.17
N GLU A 40 6.02 8.19 0.14
CA GLU A 40 6.05 7.07 1.08
C GLU A 40 6.33 7.61 2.49
N THR A 41 5.35 7.42 3.38
CA THR A 41 5.43 7.67 4.81
C THR A 41 5.25 6.37 5.58
N LEU A 42 5.55 6.41 6.88
CA LEU A 42 5.38 5.27 7.77
C LEU A 42 3.94 4.73 7.80
N ASP A 43 2.93 5.59 7.61
CA ASP A 43 1.54 5.15 7.48
C ASP A 43 1.31 4.43 6.15
N THR A 44 1.78 4.97 5.02
CA THR A 44 1.63 4.31 3.72
C THR A 44 2.31 2.95 3.67
N VAL A 45 3.46 2.80 4.33
CA VAL A 45 4.18 1.53 4.48
C VAL A 45 3.31 0.50 5.20
N ARG A 46 2.77 0.86 6.37
CA ARG A 46 1.93 -0.03 7.16
C ARG A 46 0.64 -0.41 6.43
N PHE A 47 0.00 0.58 5.79
CA PHE A 47 -1.21 0.34 5.00
C PHE A 47 -0.95 -0.59 3.83
N THR A 48 0.15 -0.39 3.11
CA THR A 48 0.54 -1.25 1.98
C THR A 48 0.76 -2.68 2.44
N ALA A 49 1.45 -2.89 3.57
CA ALA A 49 1.68 -4.23 4.11
C ALA A 49 0.38 -4.95 4.52
N LEU A 50 -0.57 -4.22 5.12
CA LEU A 50 -1.89 -4.77 5.48
C LEU A 50 -2.73 -5.09 4.23
N LEU A 51 -2.74 -4.19 3.25
CA LEU A 51 -3.43 -4.42 1.98
C LEU A 51 -2.85 -5.63 1.25
N ASP A 52 -1.53 -5.76 1.22
CA ASP A 52 -0.83 -6.89 0.62
C ASP A 52 -1.24 -8.22 1.24
N MET A 53 -1.15 -8.31 2.56
CA MET A 53 -1.56 -9.51 3.29
C MET A 53 -3.01 -9.88 3.03
N LEU A 54 -3.94 -8.92 3.08
CA LEU A 54 -5.37 -9.20 2.97
C LEU A 54 -5.80 -9.52 1.54
N VAL A 55 -5.30 -8.76 0.55
CA VAL A 55 -5.65 -8.95 -0.86
C VAL A 55 -5.07 -10.25 -1.40
N THR A 56 -3.83 -10.60 -1.05
CA THR A 56 -3.21 -11.87 -1.46
C THR A 56 -3.99 -13.07 -0.92
N HIS A 57 -4.56 -12.95 0.28
CA HIS A 57 -5.37 -13.98 0.93
C HIS A 57 -6.88 -13.89 0.62
N GLN A 58 -7.26 -13.12 -0.41
CA GLN A 58 -8.64 -12.99 -0.88
C GLN A 58 -9.62 -12.55 0.22
N LYS A 59 -9.19 -11.63 1.10
CA LYS A 59 -10.03 -11.03 2.14
C LYS A 59 -10.55 -9.67 1.67
N SER A 60 -11.86 -9.44 1.84
CA SER A 60 -12.47 -8.14 1.58
C SER A 60 -12.00 -7.10 2.59
N VAL A 61 -11.48 -5.97 2.10
CA VAL A 61 -10.95 -4.88 2.93
C VAL A 61 -11.80 -3.63 2.77
N LEU A 62 -12.17 -3.00 3.89
CA LEU A 62 -12.82 -1.69 3.91
C LEU A 62 -11.89 -0.68 4.60
N VAL A 63 -11.51 0.37 3.88
CA VAL A 63 -10.70 1.47 4.43
C VAL A 63 -11.60 2.69 4.62
N VAL A 64 -11.75 3.13 5.87
CA VAL A 64 -12.60 4.26 6.26
C VAL A 64 -11.77 5.44 6.75
N GLY A 65 -12.32 6.65 6.63
CA GLY A 65 -11.72 7.87 7.16
C GLY A 65 -12.20 9.13 6.43
N PRO A 66 -11.83 10.34 6.92
CA PRO A 66 -12.28 11.61 6.38
C PRO A 66 -11.97 11.80 4.90
N THR A 67 -12.75 12.60 4.18
CA THR A 67 -12.49 12.93 2.77
C THR A 67 -11.16 13.68 2.63
N GLY A 68 -10.44 13.45 1.52
CA GLY A 68 -9.17 14.15 1.24
C GLY A 68 -7.91 13.55 1.89
N THR A 69 -8.01 12.44 2.63
CA THR A 69 -6.86 11.81 3.32
C THR A 69 -6.08 10.79 2.47
N GLY A 70 -6.24 10.79 1.15
CA GLY A 70 -5.47 9.92 0.25
C GLY A 70 -5.87 8.43 0.21
N LYS A 71 -6.89 8.00 0.98
CA LYS A 71 -7.36 6.58 1.03
C LYS A 71 -7.49 5.93 -0.36
N SER A 72 -8.25 6.53 -1.26
CA SER A 72 -8.45 6.01 -2.61
C SER A 72 -7.15 5.98 -3.40
N ALA A 73 -6.30 7.00 -3.26
CA ALA A 73 -5.00 7.07 -3.94
C ALA A 73 -4.08 5.93 -3.49
N TYR A 74 -4.02 5.62 -2.19
CA TYR A 74 -3.19 4.52 -1.67
C TYR A 74 -3.66 3.15 -2.18
N ILE A 75 -4.98 2.91 -2.20
CA ILE A 75 -5.54 1.64 -2.70
C ILE A 75 -5.30 1.49 -4.20
N ILE A 76 -5.55 2.55 -4.98
CA ILE A 76 -5.34 2.55 -6.43
C ILE A 76 -3.85 2.30 -6.74
N GLU A 77 -2.94 3.00 -6.06
CA GLU A 77 -1.50 2.83 -6.22
C GLU A 77 -1.05 1.40 -5.91
N TYR A 78 -1.51 0.83 -4.78
CA TYR A 78 -1.21 -0.54 -4.41
C TYR A 78 -1.68 -1.54 -5.49
N LEU A 79 -2.94 -1.44 -5.92
CA LEU A 79 -3.52 -2.36 -6.91
C LEU A 79 -2.86 -2.23 -8.30
N LEU A 80 -2.46 -1.02 -8.71
CA LEU A 80 -1.91 -0.77 -10.05
C LEU A 80 -0.39 -0.91 -10.13
N ARG A 81 0.34 -0.70 -9.03
CA ARG A 81 1.81 -0.66 -9.04
C ARG A 81 2.49 -1.71 -8.17
N LYS A 82 1.85 -2.18 -7.10
CA LYS A 82 2.46 -3.10 -6.12
C LYS A 82 1.93 -4.53 -6.24
N CYS A 83 0.68 -4.74 -6.70
CA CYS A 83 0.12 -6.07 -6.97
C CYS A 83 0.70 -6.73 -8.22
N ASP A 84 0.72 -8.08 -8.23
CA ASP A 84 1.01 -8.87 -9.43
C ASP A 84 -0.11 -8.70 -10.47
N LYS A 85 0.23 -8.03 -11.57
CA LYS A 85 -0.66 -7.70 -12.69
C LYS A 85 -1.12 -8.92 -13.50
N ALA A 86 -0.42 -10.05 -13.38
CA ALA A 86 -0.83 -11.29 -14.04
C ALA A 86 -2.01 -11.94 -13.32
N ILE A 87 -2.08 -11.79 -12.00
CA ILE A 87 -3.08 -12.41 -11.13
C ILE A 87 -4.23 -11.44 -10.85
N TYR A 88 -3.90 -10.18 -10.53
CA TYR A 88 -4.86 -9.17 -10.06
C TYR A 88 -5.15 -8.13 -11.13
N LYS A 89 -6.41 -8.02 -11.54
CA LYS A 89 -6.90 -7.01 -12.49
C LYS A 89 -7.98 -6.16 -11.83
N PRO A 90 -7.65 -4.94 -11.36
CA PRO A 90 -8.61 -4.13 -10.62
C PRO A 90 -9.69 -3.55 -11.56
N ILE A 91 -10.92 -3.50 -11.05
CA ILE A 91 -12.04 -2.77 -11.64
C ILE A 91 -12.46 -1.69 -10.63
N PHE A 92 -12.45 -0.44 -11.06
CA PHE A 92 -12.81 0.69 -10.21
C PHE A 92 -14.28 1.05 -10.40
N ILE A 93 -15.03 1.04 -9.30
CA ILE A 93 -16.45 1.37 -9.27
C ILE A 93 -16.66 2.50 -8.25
N ASN A 94 -17.33 3.57 -8.68
CA ASN A 94 -17.69 4.68 -7.81
C ASN A 94 -19.17 4.58 -7.46
N PHE A 95 -19.48 4.51 -6.16
CA PHE A 95 -20.85 4.53 -5.68
C PHE A 95 -21.34 5.96 -5.48
N SER A 96 -22.58 6.20 -5.89
CA SER A 96 -23.32 7.43 -5.66
C SER A 96 -24.70 7.11 -5.11
N ALA A 97 -25.48 8.14 -4.76
CA ALA A 97 -26.86 7.96 -4.34
C ALA A 97 -27.76 7.31 -5.42
N GLN A 98 -27.33 7.28 -6.69
CA GLN A 98 -28.06 6.68 -7.80
C GLN A 98 -27.57 5.27 -8.16
N THR A 99 -26.54 4.75 -7.48
CA THR A 99 -26.07 3.39 -7.75
C THR A 99 -27.04 2.37 -7.20
N SER A 100 -27.54 1.49 -8.07
CA SER A 100 -28.46 0.41 -7.72
C SER A 100 -27.85 -0.95 -8.06
N ALA A 101 -28.39 -2.04 -7.51
CA ALA A 101 -27.98 -3.39 -7.91
C ALA A 101 -28.51 -3.78 -9.31
N SER A 102 -29.51 -3.04 -9.81
CA SER A 102 -30.29 -3.37 -11.01
C SER A 102 -29.77 -2.70 -12.30
N GLN A 103 -28.79 -1.80 -12.17
CA GLN A 103 -28.16 -1.02 -13.24
C GLN A 103 -26.89 -0.36 -12.69
#